data_AF-A0A970ITI2-F1
#
_entry.id   AF-A0A970ITI2-F1
#
_cell.length_a   1.000
_cell.length_b   1.000
_cell.length_c   1.000
_cell.angle_alpha   90.00
_cell.angle_beta   90.00
_cell.angle_gamma   90.00
#
_symmetry.space_group_name_H-M   'P 1'
#
loop_
_entity.id
_entity.type
_entity.pdbx_description
1 polymer ?
#
loop_
_entity_poly.entity_id
_entity_poly.type
_entity_poly.pdbx_seq_one_letter_code
_entity_poly.pdbx_strand_id
1 'polypeptide(L)'
;MIDFTSCEINKFKAYGGANGNKINIRYGDKSYMLKFPPLPSRNKAMSYTNGCISEYLACHIFEALGFNTQETLLGTYTDSRGKEKTVVACGDFTDGGKKLIEFAHLKNT
;
A
#
# COMPACT_ATOMS: atom_id res chain seq x y z
N MET A 1 -14.66 -4.36 6.87
CA MET A 1 -13.38 -3.94 6.26
C MET A 1 -13.65 -2.68 5.47
N ILE A 2 -12.71 -1.74 5.36
CA ILE A 2 -12.93 -0.49 4.62
C ILE A 2 -13.01 -0.82 3.12
N ASP A 3 -14.00 -0.30 2.40
CA ASP A 3 -14.07 -0.41 0.94
C ASP A 3 -13.43 0.82 0.30
N PHE A 4 -12.34 0.63 -0.44
CA PHE A 4 -11.62 1.69 -1.13
C PHE A 4 -12.03 1.85 -2.60
N THR A 5 -13.00 1.07 -3.10
CA THR A 5 -13.38 1.01 -4.52
C THR A 5 -13.79 2.39 -5.08
N SER A 6 -14.51 3.19 -4.30
CA SER A 6 -15.00 4.50 -4.71
C SER A 6 -14.06 5.67 -4.39
N CYS A 7 -12.86 5.40 -3.88
CA CYS A 7 -11.91 6.46 -3.56
C CYS A 7 -11.39 7.15 -4.83
N GLU A 8 -11.18 8.46 -4.75
CA GLU A 8 -10.58 9.21 -5.85
C GLU A 8 -9.14 8.73 -6.08
N ILE A 9 -8.79 8.42 -7.33
CA ILE A 9 -7.47 7.94 -7.72
C ILE A 9 -6.65 9.09 -8.30
N ASN A 10 -5.52 9.40 -7.69
CA ASN A 10 -4.55 10.33 -8.25
C ASN A 10 -3.62 9.60 -9.23
N LYS A 11 -3.81 9.85 -10.52
CA LYS A 11 -3.03 9.22 -11.61
C LYS A 11 -1.64 9.83 -11.80
N PHE A 12 -1.34 10.96 -11.15
CA PHE A 12 -0.07 11.68 -11.28
C PHE A 12 0.95 11.29 -10.21
N LYS A 13 0.54 10.46 -9.23
CA LYS A 13 1.42 9.95 -8.16
C LYS A 13 1.67 8.46 -8.38
N ALA A 14 2.93 8.08 -8.54
CA ALA A 14 3.36 6.70 -8.71
C ALA A 14 4.31 6.28 -7.58
N TYR A 15 4.37 4.96 -7.34
CA TYR A 15 5.20 4.36 -6.30
C TYR A 15 6.09 3.27 -6.90
N GLY A 16 7.30 3.14 -6.36
CA GLY A 16 8.25 2.11 -6.78
C GLY A 16 7.96 0.71 -6.23
N GLY A 17 8.98 -0.16 -6.33
CA GLY A 17 8.97 -1.53 -5.81
C GLY A 17 8.30 -2.55 -6.73
N ALA A 18 8.85 -3.78 -6.77
CA ALA A 18 8.45 -4.82 -7.73
C ALA A 18 7.23 -5.66 -7.29
N ASN A 19 6.88 -5.66 -6.01
CA ASN A 19 5.82 -6.54 -5.47
C ASN A 19 4.43 -5.91 -5.60
N GLY A 20 3.64 -6.39 -6.55
CA GLY A 20 2.25 -5.98 -6.75
C GLY A 20 2.09 -4.57 -7.30
N ASN A 21 0.87 -4.24 -7.70
CA ASN A 21 0.54 -2.90 -8.17
C ASN A 21 0.35 -1.95 -6.98
N LYS A 22 0.57 -0.66 -7.21
CA LYS A 22 0.27 0.41 -6.25
C LYS A 22 -0.43 1.55 -6.98
N ILE A 23 -1.44 2.14 -6.35
CA ILE A 23 -2.08 3.37 -6.81
C ILE A 23 -2.14 4.36 -5.66
N ASN A 24 -2.23 5.65 -5.96
CA ASN A 24 -2.56 6.65 -4.97
C ASN A 24 -4.08 6.84 -4.92
N ILE A 25 -4.64 6.80 -3.71
CA ILE A 25 -6.05 7.12 -3.45
C ILE A 25 -6.16 8.25 -2.42
N ARG A 26 -7.25 9.01 -2.49
CA ARG A 26 -7.67 9.91 -1.42
C ARG A 26 -8.75 9.24 -0.57
N TYR A 27 -8.49 9.10 0.72
CA TYR A 27 -9.44 8.56 1.70
C TYR A 27 -9.57 9.56 2.86
N GLY A 28 -10.77 10.11 3.03
CA GLY A 28 -10.96 11.33 3.81
C GLY A 28 -10.11 12.48 3.26
N ASP A 29 -9.40 13.17 4.14
CA ASP A 29 -8.52 14.29 3.74
C ASP A 29 -7.06 13.89 3.49
N LYS A 30 -6.75 12.59 3.57
CA LYS A 30 -5.40 12.06 3.50
C LYS A 30 -5.14 11.30 2.19
N SER A 31 -3.88 11.33 1.79
CA SER A 31 -3.34 10.59 0.65
C SER A 31 -2.81 9.24 1.11
N TYR A 32 -3.17 8.16 0.43
CA TYR A 32 -2.69 6.80 0.73
C TYR A 32 -2.14 6.12 -0.53
N MET A 33 -1.03 5.39 -0.37
CA MET A 33 -0.58 4.36 -1.30
C MET A 33 -1.38 3.08 -1.05
N LEU A 34 -2.28 2.74 -1.96
CA LEU A 34 -3.00 1.47 -1.92
C LEU A 34 -2.16 0.37 -2.59
N LYS A 35 -1.68 -0.59 -1.79
CA LYS A 35 -0.89 -1.74 -2.27
C LYS A 35 -1.79 -2.93 -2.56
N PHE A 36 -1.64 -3.50 -3.75
CA PHE A 36 -2.34 -4.71 -4.18
C PHE A 36 -1.47 -5.96 -3.99
N PRO A 37 -2.11 -7.12 -3.72
CA PRO A 37 -1.41 -8.40 -3.75
C PRO A 37 -0.79 -8.64 -5.15
N PRO A 38 0.42 -9.24 -5.24
CA PRO A 38 0.98 -9.61 -6.53
C PRO A 38 0.10 -10.64 -7.23
N LEU A 39 0.13 -10.63 -8.56
CA LEU A 39 -0.57 -11.65 -9.35
C LEU A 39 0.07 -13.02 -9.09
N PRO A 40 -0.72 -14.09 -8.90
CA PRO A 40 -0.17 -15.43 -8.69
C PRO A 40 0.65 -15.87 -9.91
N SER A 41 1.92 -16.21 -9.69
CA SER A 41 2.86 -16.56 -10.77
C SER A 41 2.80 -18.03 -11.20
N ARG A 42 2.39 -18.93 -10.30
CA ARG A 42 2.44 -20.39 -10.56
C ARG A 42 1.12 -21.13 -10.36
N ASN A 43 0.25 -20.66 -9.46
CA ASN A 43 -0.95 -21.42 -9.10
C ASN A 43 -2.14 -20.46 -8.94
N LYS A 44 -3.00 -20.37 -9.95
CA LYS A 44 -4.15 -19.44 -9.97
C LYS A 44 -5.14 -19.70 -8.82
N ALA A 45 -5.13 -20.90 -8.24
CA ALA A 45 -5.95 -21.28 -7.08
C ALA A 45 -5.37 -20.83 -5.73
N MET A 46 -4.06 -20.59 -5.64
CA MET A 46 -3.44 -19.96 -4.46
C MET A 46 -3.38 -18.45 -4.67
N SER A 47 -4.48 -17.77 -4.34
CA SER A 47 -4.57 -16.30 -4.33
C SER A 47 -4.14 -15.68 -2.99
N TYR A 48 -3.55 -16.46 -2.07
CA TYR A 48 -3.24 -16.02 -0.71
C TYR A 48 -1.83 -15.44 -0.62
N THR A 49 -1.61 -14.30 -1.27
CA THR A 49 -0.44 -13.50 -0.92
C THR A 49 -0.80 -12.69 0.32
N ASN A 50 -0.37 -13.15 1.49
CA ASN A 50 -0.65 -12.50 2.77
C ASN A 50 0.07 -11.14 2.94
N GLY A 51 0.77 -10.65 1.91
CA GLY A 51 1.56 -9.43 1.97
C GLY A 51 0.78 -8.21 2.50
N CYS A 52 -0.48 -8.00 2.09
CA CYS A 52 -1.28 -6.90 2.62
C CYS A 52 -1.59 -7.04 4.12
N ILE A 53 -1.84 -8.27 4.58
CA ILE A 53 -2.12 -8.56 6.00
C ILE A 53 -0.83 -8.45 6.82
N SER A 54 0.26 -9.02 6.32
CA SER A 54 1.60 -8.93 6.94
C SER A 54 2.05 -7.50 7.09
N GLU A 55 1.85 -6.66 6.07
CA GLU A 55 2.16 -5.22 6.12
C GLU A 55 1.37 -4.53 7.23
N TYR A 56 0.05 -4.72 7.26
CA TYR A 56 -0.81 -4.13 8.28
C TYR A 56 -0.37 -4.55 9.69
N LEU A 57 -0.19 -5.85 9.93
CA LEU A 57 0.21 -6.37 11.24
C LEU A 57 1.60 -5.89 11.66
N ALA A 58 2.58 -5.94 10.75
CA ALA A 58 3.94 -5.52 11.06
C ALA A 58 4.00 -4.03 11.43
N CYS A 59 3.34 -3.16 10.67
CA CYS A 59 3.31 -1.73 10.99
C CYS A 59 2.73 -1.45 12.38
N HIS A 60 1.63 -2.13 12.75
CA HIS A 60 0.99 -1.94 14.06
C HIS A 60 1.77 -2.58 15.21
N ILE A 61 2.45 -3.72 14.98
CA ILE A 61 3.36 -4.30 15.99
C ILE A 61 4.52 -3.36 16.28
N PHE A 62 5.17 -2.82 15.24
CA PHE A 62 6.27 -1.86 15.43
C PHE A 62 5.79 -0.55 16.06
N GLU A 63 4.61 -0.07 15.71
CA GLU A 63 3.99 1.09 16.37
C GLU A 63 3.76 0.83 17.88
N ALA A 64 3.23 -0.34 18.24
CA ALA A 64 3.03 -0.73 19.63
C ALA A 64 4.35 -0.86 20.42
N LEU A 65 5.47 -1.10 19.73
CA LEU A 65 6.81 -1.09 20.30
C LEU A 65 7.43 0.32 20.41
N GLY A 66 6.70 1.36 20.01
CA GLY A 66 7.14 2.77 20.10
C GLY A 66 7.93 3.28 18.90
N PHE A 67 8.00 2.53 17.79
CA PHE A 67 8.63 3.01 16.57
C PHE A 67 7.67 3.90 15.78
N ASN A 68 8.22 4.93 15.13
CA ASN A 68 7.47 5.69 14.13
C ASN A 68 7.31 4.84 12.86
N THR A 69 6.08 4.46 12.53
CA THR A 69 5.76 3.64 11.37
C THR A 69 4.78 4.38 10.45
N GLN A 70 4.60 3.86 9.23
CA GLN A 70 3.55 4.33 8.35
C GLN A 70 2.16 3.93 8.91
N GLU A 71 1.20 4.85 8.83
CA GLU A 71 -0.21 4.54 9.08
C GLU A 71 -0.69 3.50 8.06
N THR A 72 -1.37 2.44 8.51
CA THR A 72 -1.89 1.40 7.60
C THR A 72 -3.34 1.08 7.90
N LEU A 73 -4.14 0.88 6.84
CA LEU A 73 -5.54 0.49 6.93
C LEU A 73 -5.77 -0.74 6.05
N LEU A 74 -6.36 -1.79 6.62
CA LEU A 74 -6.73 -3.00 5.86
C LEU A 74 -8.13 -2.83 5.25
N GLY A 75 -8.23 -3.11 3.95
CA GLY A 75 -9.42 -2.84 3.15
C GLY A 75 -9.67 -3.84 2.04
N THR A 76 -10.75 -3.60 1.31
CA THR A 76 -11.05 -4.23 0.04
C THR A 76 -11.04 -3.21 -1.09
N TYR A 77 -10.80 -3.68 -2.31
CA TYR A 77 -10.94 -2.90 -3.53
C TYR A 77 -11.46 -3.81 -4.64
N THR A 78 -12.54 -3.40 -5.30
CA THR A 78 -13.11 -4.12 -6.45
C THR A 78 -12.56 -3.53 -7.74
N ASP A 79 -11.86 -4.36 -8.52
CA ASP A 79 -11.33 -3.90 -9.80
C ASP A 79 -12.40 -3.77 -10.89
N SER A 80 -12.03 -3.19 -12.04
CA SER A 80 -12.94 -2.97 -13.16
C SER A 80 -13.53 -4.26 -13.77
N ARG A 81 -13.01 -5.44 -13.40
CA ARG A 81 -13.54 -6.75 -13.80
C ARG A 81 -14.51 -7.32 -12.76
N GLY A 82 -14.85 -6.55 -11.73
CA GLY A 82 -15.70 -6.98 -10.62
C GLY A 82 -15.00 -7.89 -9.63
N LYS A 83 -13.66 -8.01 -9.67
CA LYS A 83 -12.92 -8.86 -8.73
C LYS A 83 -12.51 -8.07 -7.50
N GLU A 84 -13.09 -8.43 -6.35
CA GLU A 84 -12.66 -7.92 -5.04
C GLU A 84 -11.26 -8.45 -4.66
N LYS A 85 -10.45 -7.59 -4.05
CA LYS A 85 -9.12 -7.89 -3.55
C LYS A 85 -8.94 -7.32 -2.15
N THR A 86 -8.37 -8.10 -1.24
CA THR A 86 -7.80 -7.56 0.00
C THR A 86 -6.60 -6.68 -0.34
N VAL A 87 -6.58 -5.47 0.20
CA VAL A 87 -5.57 -4.44 -0.03
C VAL A 87 -5.15 -3.82 1.30
N VAL A 88 -3.99 -3.16 1.31
CA VAL A 88 -3.56 -2.32 2.43
C VAL A 88 -3.31 -0.91 1.92
N ALA A 89 -3.94 0.07 2.56
CA ALA A 89 -3.69 1.48 2.32
C ALA A 89 -2.61 1.96 3.29
N CYS A 90 -1.48 2.41 2.77
CA CYS A 90 -0.36 2.95 3.54
C CYS A 90 -0.38 4.48 3.41
N GLY A 91 -0.45 5.22 4.52
CA GLY A 91 -0.46 6.68 4.51
C GLY A 91 0.76 7.24 3.77
N ASP A 92 0.53 8.13 2.80
CA ASP A 92 1.61 8.70 2.00
C ASP A 92 2.35 9.78 2.80
N PHE A 93 3.51 9.41 3.35
CA PHE A 93 4.37 10.31 4.13
C PHE A 93 5.23 11.25 3.27
N THR A 94 5.12 11.18 1.93
CA THR A 94 5.82 12.08 0.99
C THR A 94 5.00 13.30 0.60
N ASP A 95 3.93 13.58 1.34
CA ASP A 95 3.14 14.80 1.16
C ASP A 95 3.89 16.06 1.63
N GLY A 96 3.42 17.24 1.22
CA GLY A 96 4.02 18.52 1.60
C GLY A 96 5.39 18.79 0.99
N GLY A 97 5.64 18.28 -0.22
CA GLY A 97 6.90 18.47 -0.96
C GLY A 97 8.07 17.61 -0.49
N LYS A 98 7.84 16.67 0.44
CA LYS A 98 8.85 15.72 0.90
C LYS A 98 9.14 14.66 -0.16
N LYS A 99 10.37 14.15 -0.17
CA LYS A 99 10.78 13.03 -1.05
C LYS A 99 11.46 11.95 -0.22
N LEU A 100 11.06 10.70 -0.46
CA LEU A 100 11.77 9.54 0.08
C LEU A 100 13.09 9.36 -0.68
N ILE A 101 14.20 9.33 0.04
CA ILE A 101 15.50 8.90 -0.48
C ILE A 101 15.87 7.62 0.26
N GLU A 102 15.87 6.51 -0.48
CA GLU A 102 16.28 5.21 0.05
C GLU A 102 17.77 5.22 0.40
N PHE A 103 18.13 4.56 1.50
CA PHE A 103 19.51 4.48 1.95
C PHE A 103 20.46 3.93 0.85
N ALA A 104 19.99 3.01 0.01
CA ALA A 104 20.75 2.45 -1.10
C ALA A 104 21.15 3.50 -2.18
N HIS A 105 20.47 4.64 -2.24
CA HIS A 105 20.82 5.75 -3.14
C HIS A 105 21.79 6.74 -2.51
N LEU A 106 22.10 6.62 -1.22
CA LEU A 106 23.10 7.45 -0.57
C LEU A 106 24.48 6.93 -0.97
N LYS A 107 25.22 7.75 -1.71
CA LYS A 107 26.62 7.46 -2.03
C LYS A 107 27.45 7.69 -0.78
N ASN A 108 28.11 6.65 -0.28
CA ASN A 108 29.19 6.80 0.68
C ASN A 108 30.39 7.42 -0.05
N THR A 109 30.91 8.52 0.48
CA THR A 109 32.25 9.04 0.12
C THR A 109 33.33 8.07 0.49
#